data_AF-A0A0F9R4G3-F1
#
_entry.id   AF-A0A0F9R4G3-F1
#
_cell.length_a   1.000
_cell.length_b   1.000
_cell.length_c   1.000
_cell.angle_alpha   90.00
_cell.angle_beta   90.00
_cell.angle_gamma   90.00
#
_symmetry.space_group_name_H-M   'P 1'
#
loop_
_entity.id
_entity.type
_entity.pdbx_description
1 polymer ?
#
loop_
_entity_poly.entity_id
_entity_poly.type
_entity_poly.pdbx_seq_one_letter_code
_entity_poly.pdbx_strand_id
1 'polypeptide(L)'
;MSDASEDRGKRFTRYRVWGGIVAGLLAITLVWQAIELFDDDARTIPEVRWGVAQDPNGVGIIVSKSLADRTNFQRERYISGPSPDSNEALPFALNDRVLFTETPIAEPSDLLTRTWQTPDENTLNMMRPARRVIGTSSLPYVNADLLQRPFARDWRLVIADFTTHLAAISILGFSFLLALFLAVRGRIPISEGKSGRTVKRFNVLERANHWMTALSFIMLALTGIVLSVGVTLFQPFGDRVLGLAGWISTWGHTIFAPSFALGILVMAVLWLRQNLPTRLDLHWLARFGGFLSSQDSTPSARRFNAGQKLIFWSAILGGLIMVATGVSLLFPFYWLDLTGM
;
A
#
# COMPACT_ATOMS: atom_id res chain seq x y z
N MET A 1 -9.16 25.93 -46.37
CA MET A 1 -8.37 26.28 -45.16
C MET A 1 -9.26 26.52 -43.92
N SER A 2 -10.60 26.65 -44.06
CA SER A 2 -11.56 26.84 -42.95
C SER A 2 -11.93 25.56 -42.19
N ASP A 3 -12.07 24.41 -42.85
CA ASP A 3 -12.50 23.16 -42.16
C ASP A 3 -11.50 22.68 -41.09
N ALA A 4 -10.21 22.91 -41.31
CA ALA A 4 -9.15 22.46 -40.41
C ALA A 4 -8.97 23.35 -39.16
N SER A 5 -9.53 24.56 -39.14
CA SER A 5 -9.55 25.42 -37.95
C SER A 5 -10.80 25.14 -37.11
N GLU A 6 -11.94 24.89 -37.76
CA GLU A 6 -13.20 24.55 -37.08
C GLU A 6 -13.15 23.18 -36.38
N ASP A 7 -12.60 22.15 -37.03
CA ASP A 7 -12.37 20.84 -36.39
C ASP A 7 -11.39 20.95 -35.21
N ARG A 8 -10.38 21.83 -35.32
CA ARG A 8 -9.43 22.11 -34.22
C ARG A 8 -10.12 22.72 -33.00
N GLY A 9 -11.00 23.69 -33.21
CA GLY A 9 -11.79 24.33 -32.14
C GLY A 9 -12.74 23.36 -31.44
N LYS A 10 -13.44 22.52 -32.22
CA LYS A 10 -14.34 21.47 -31.71
C LYS A 10 -13.59 20.42 -30.88
N ARG A 11 -12.43 19.95 -31.36
CA ARG A 11 -11.57 19.01 -30.62
C ARG A 11 -11.03 19.61 -29.32
N PHE A 12 -10.64 20.89 -29.34
CA PHE A 12 -10.15 21.58 -28.14
C PHE A 12 -11.22 21.68 -27.05
N THR A 13 -12.45 22.05 -27.45
CA THR A 13 -13.60 22.11 -26.54
C THR A 13 -13.93 20.74 -25.97
N ARG A 14 -13.90 19.70 -26.80
CA ARG A 14 -14.15 18.31 -26.37
C ARG A 14 -13.19 17.85 -25.27
N TYR A 15 -11.89 18.11 -25.40
CA TYR A 15 -10.92 17.72 -24.35
C TYR A 15 -11.14 18.44 -23.03
N ARG A 16 -11.55 19.72 -23.07
CA ARG A 16 -11.84 20.48 -21.85
C ARG A 16 -13.09 19.98 -21.16
N VAL A 17 -14.15 19.69 -21.92
CA VAL A 17 -15.39 19.10 -21.39
C VAL A 17 -15.11 17.75 -20.74
N TRP A 18 -14.43 16.83 -21.43
CA TRP A 18 -14.06 15.53 -20.84
C TRP A 18 -13.13 15.67 -19.64
N GLY A 19 -12.14 16.56 -19.71
CA GLY A 19 -11.28 16.87 -18.57
C GLY A 19 -12.09 17.34 -17.37
N GLY A 20 -13.09 18.20 -17.58
CA GLY A 20 -13.99 18.69 -16.53
C GLY A 20 -14.87 17.60 -15.93
N ILE A 21 -15.44 16.71 -16.76
CA ILE A 21 -16.23 15.57 -16.30
C ILE A 21 -15.37 14.65 -15.43
N VAL A 22 -14.20 14.25 -15.92
CA VAL A 22 -13.29 13.36 -15.18
C VAL A 22 -12.78 14.02 -13.91
N ALA A 23 -12.45 15.31 -13.95
CA ALA A 23 -12.02 16.06 -12.75
C ALA A 23 -13.15 16.14 -11.71
N GLY A 24 -14.40 16.34 -12.14
CA GLY A 24 -15.55 16.34 -11.23
C GLY A 24 -15.76 14.99 -10.54
N LEU A 25 -15.69 13.89 -11.30
CA LEU A 25 -15.77 12.54 -10.75
C LEU A 25 -14.63 12.26 -9.76
N LEU A 26 -13.40 12.62 -10.12
CA LEU A 26 -12.23 12.43 -9.26
C LEU A 26 -12.30 13.29 -8.00
N ALA A 27 -12.84 14.50 -8.08
CA ALA A 27 -13.05 15.37 -6.93
C ALA A 27 -14.04 14.73 -5.93
N ILE A 28 -15.15 14.17 -6.42
CA ILE A 28 -16.12 13.45 -5.58
C ILE A 28 -15.43 12.26 -4.89
N THR A 29 -14.67 11.45 -5.64
CA THR A 29 -13.94 10.32 -5.04
C THR A 29 -12.86 10.75 -4.05
N LEU A 30 -12.21 11.89 -4.26
CA LEU A 30 -11.21 12.42 -3.33
C LEU A 30 -11.85 12.93 -2.04
N VAL A 31 -13.01 13.60 -2.14
CA VAL A 31 -13.78 14.02 -0.97
C VAL A 31 -14.23 12.79 -0.18
N TRP A 32 -14.76 11.77 -0.86
CA TRP A 32 -15.10 10.49 -0.23
C TRP A 32 -13.89 9.90 0.50
N GLN A 33 -12.75 9.78 -0.18
CA GLN A 33 -11.53 9.22 0.41
C GLN A 33 -11.01 10.03 1.61
N ALA A 34 -11.19 11.34 1.58
CA ALA A 34 -10.82 12.22 2.68
C ALA A 34 -11.74 12.05 3.89
N ILE A 35 -13.04 11.81 3.67
CA ILE A 35 -13.99 11.48 4.76
C ILE A 35 -13.60 10.14 5.37
N GLU A 36 -13.39 9.11 4.54
CA GLU A 36 -13.03 7.76 4.99
C GLU A 36 -11.77 7.74 5.86
N LEU A 37 -10.75 8.52 5.49
CA LEU A 37 -9.51 8.65 6.28
C LEU A 37 -9.75 9.10 7.74
N PHE A 38 -10.90 9.71 8.04
CA PHE A 38 -11.26 10.20 9.37
C PHE A 38 -12.53 9.55 9.94
N ASP A 39 -13.11 8.54 9.29
CA ASP A 39 -14.40 7.92 9.71
C ASP A 39 -14.24 6.86 10.82
N ASP A 40 -13.01 6.58 11.26
CA ASP A 40 -12.71 5.63 12.35
C ASP A 40 -13.26 4.19 12.10
N ASP A 41 -13.57 3.85 10.85
CA ASP A 41 -14.19 2.61 10.38
C ASP A 41 -13.25 1.40 10.44
N ALA A 42 -11.94 1.62 10.53
CA ALA A 42 -10.90 0.60 10.73
C ALA A 42 -10.97 -0.15 12.09
N ARG A 43 -12.12 -0.09 12.78
CA ARG A 43 -12.38 -0.79 14.04
C ARG A 43 -12.96 -2.17 13.75
N THR A 44 -12.40 -3.18 14.39
CA THR A 44 -12.95 -4.54 14.33
C THR A 44 -14.22 -4.57 15.17
N ILE A 45 -15.37 -4.82 14.53
CA ILE A 45 -16.65 -4.99 15.21
C ILE A 45 -16.80 -6.48 15.53
N PRO A 46 -17.05 -6.88 16.79
CA PRO A 46 -17.31 -8.28 17.10
C PRO A 46 -18.66 -8.69 16.48
N GLU A 47 -18.61 -9.64 15.55
CA GLU A 47 -19.79 -10.19 14.89
C GLU A 47 -20.31 -11.46 15.58
N VAL A 48 -19.44 -12.14 16.33
CA VAL A 48 -19.74 -13.38 17.03
C VAL A 48 -19.35 -13.28 18.50
N ARG A 49 -20.17 -13.87 19.36
CA ARG A 49 -19.84 -14.09 20.78
C ARG A 49 -19.68 -15.57 21.05
N TRP A 50 -18.68 -15.91 21.86
CA TRP A 50 -18.46 -17.27 22.34
C TRP A 50 -19.16 -17.49 23.68
N GLY A 51 -19.88 -18.59 23.79
CA GLY A 51 -20.56 -19.05 25.00
C GLY A 51 -20.14 -20.47 25.36
N VAL A 52 -20.44 -20.89 26.59
CA VAL A 52 -20.36 -22.30 27.00
C VAL A 52 -21.79 -22.86 26.97
N ALA A 53 -21.98 -24.00 26.30
CA ALA A 53 -23.27 -24.60 25.97
C ALA A 53 -24.25 -24.89 27.14
N GLN A 54 -23.87 -24.64 28.40
CA GLN A 54 -24.70 -24.93 29.58
C GLN A 54 -25.21 -23.71 30.36
N ASP A 55 -24.90 -22.48 29.96
CA ASP A 55 -25.41 -21.31 30.68
C ASP A 55 -26.27 -20.41 29.77
N PRO A 56 -27.62 -20.49 29.87
CA PRO A 56 -28.52 -19.65 29.11
C PRO A 56 -28.39 -18.15 29.44
N ASN A 57 -27.81 -17.79 30.59
CA ASN A 57 -27.84 -16.43 31.14
C ASN A 57 -26.47 -15.85 31.59
N GLY A 58 -25.41 -16.66 31.70
CA GLY A 58 -24.10 -16.24 32.21
C GLY A 58 -23.07 -15.92 31.13
N VAL A 59 -23.29 -14.81 30.43
CA VAL A 59 -22.32 -14.30 29.46
C VAL A 59 -21.26 -13.47 30.21
N GLY A 60 -20.09 -14.06 30.45
CA GLY A 60 -18.89 -13.33 30.85
C GLY A 60 -18.00 -14.06 31.85
N ILE A 61 -18.54 -14.46 33.01
CA ILE A 61 -17.72 -14.95 34.14
C ILE A 61 -17.34 -16.44 33.97
N ILE A 62 -18.21 -17.27 33.38
CA ILE A 62 -17.92 -18.69 33.16
C ILE A 62 -17.04 -18.92 31.92
N VAL A 63 -17.26 -18.15 30.84
CA VAL A 63 -16.44 -18.23 29.62
C VAL A 63 -15.01 -17.78 29.89
N SER A 64 -14.82 -16.63 30.55
CA SER A 64 -13.50 -16.13 30.91
C SER A 64 -12.77 -17.07 31.87
N LYS A 65 -13.46 -17.63 32.86
CA LYS A 65 -12.90 -18.65 33.77
C LYS A 65 -12.54 -19.93 33.03
N SER A 66 -13.41 -20.45 32.17
CA SER A 66 -13.12 -21.65 31.37
C SER A 66 -11.95 -21.45 30.40
N LEU A 67 -11.83 -20.26 29.79
CA LEU A 67 -10.68 -19.89 28.96
C LEU A 67 -9.39 -19.76 29.79
N ALA A 68 -9.45 -19.10 30.95
CA ALA A 68 -8.32 -18.96 31.86
C ALA A 68 -7.85 -20.31 32.40
N ASP A 69 -8.79 -21.17 32.79
CA ASP A 69 -8.54 -22.54 33.22
C ASP A 69 -7.89 -23.34 32.06
N ARG A 70 -8.42 -23.25 30.83
CA ARG A 70 -7.80 -23.85 29.64
C ARG A 70 -6.36 -23.38 29.43
N THR A 71 -6.10 -22.07 29.53
CA THR A 71 -4.75 -21.50 29.36
C THR A 71 -3.81 -21.92 30.50
N ASN A 72 -4.30 -22.00 31.74
CA ASN A 72 -3.54 -22.51 32.88
C ASN A 72 -3.21 -24.01 32.73
N PHE A 73 -4.15 -24.82 32.24
CA PHE A 73 -3.93 -26.26 32.00
C PHE A 73 -2.95 -26.54 30.84
N GLN A 74 -2.85 -25.63 29.86
CA GLN A 74 -1.81 -25.71 28.83
C GLN A 74 -0.42 -25.32 29.34
N ARG A 75 -0.33 -24.59 30.46
CA ARG A 75 0.95 -24.16 31.05
C ARG A 75 1.75 -25.34 31.60
N GLU A 76 1.08 -26.32 32.23
CA GLU A 76 1.76 -27.53 32.76
C GLU A 76 2.26 -28.45 31.64
N ARG A 77 1.53 -28.56 30.51
CA ARG A 77 2.03 -29.30 29.33
C ARG A 77 3.34 -28.75 28.78
N TYR A 78 3.58 -27.45 28.93
CA TYR A 78 4.83 -26.81 28.51
C TYR A 78 6.01 -27.12 29.44
N ILE A 79 5.74 -27.52 30.69
CA ILE A 79 6.76 -27.79 31.70
C ILE A 79 7.12 -29.27 31.73
N SER A 80 6.16 -30.19 31.57
CA SER A 80 6.40 -31.64 31.73
C SER A 80 6.23 -32.48 30.47
N GLY A 81 5.66 -31.93 29.39
CA GLY A 81 5.17 -32.75 28.26
C GLY A 81 4.08 -33.74 28.68
N PRO A 82 3.37 -34.40 27.75
CA PRO A 82 2.57 -35.57 28.09
C PRO A 82 3.51 -36.72 28.47
N SER A 83 3.21 -37.45 29.56
CA SER A 83 3.83 -38.75 29.80
C SER A 83 3.43 -39.70 28.65
N PRO A 84 4.38 -40.37 27.97
CA PRO A 84 4.08 -41.25 26.84
C PRO A 84 3.14 -42.43 27.17
N ASP A 85 3.04 -42.82 28.45
CA ASP A 85 2.46 -44.12 28.86
C ASP A 85 1.24 -44.02 29.79
N SER A 86 0.65 -42.84 30.01
CA SER A 86 -0.53 -42.75 30.88
C SER A 86 -1.81 -43.18 30.13
N ASN A 87 -2.22 -44.44 30.32
CA ASN A 87 -3.54 -44.97 29.91
C ASN A 87 -4.69 -44.54 30.85
N GLU A 88 -4.44 -43.64 31.80
CA GLU A 88 -5.50 -43.08 32.65
C GLU A 88 -6.22 -41.95 31.93
N ALA A 89 -7.56 -42.02 31.90
CA ALA A 89 -8.38 -40.89 31.47
C ALA A 89 -8.11 -39.72 32.42
N LEU A 90 -7.50 -38.65 31.89
CA LEU A 90 -7.14 -37.47 32.68
C LEU A 90 -8.38 -36.94 33.41
N PRO A 91 -8.39 -36.83 34.75
CA PRO A 91 -9.52 -36.28 35.52
C PRO A 91 -9.83 -34.82 35.15
N PHE A 92 -8.92 -34.16 34.44
CA PHE A 92 -8.97 -32.77 34.00
C PHE A 92 -8.94 -32.61 32.48
N ALA A 93 -9.13 -33.70 31.70
CA ALA A 93 -9.61 -33.51 30.34
C ALA A 93 -10.93 -32.74 30.46
N LEU A 94 -11.05 -31.61 29.76
CA LEU A 94 -12.35 -30.96 29.58
C LEU A 94 -13.29 -32.06 29.10
N ASN A 95 -14.14 -32.57 29.99
CA ASN A 95 -15.18 -33.51 29.61
C ASN A 95 -15.91 -32.88 28.42
N ASP A 96 -16.41 -33.68 27.48
CA ASP A 96 -17.21 -33.27 26.30
C ASP A 96 -18.44 -32.38 26.63
N ARG A 97 -18.62 -32.00 27.90
CA ARG A 97 -19.62 -31.09 28.46
C ARG A 97 -19.31 -29.60 28.28
N VAL A 98 -18.06 -29.18 28.06
CA VAL A 98 -17.72 -27.76 27.81
C VAL A 98 -17.55 -27.52 26.32
N LEU A 99 -18.68 -27.48 25.60
CA LEU A 99 -18.70 -27.07 24.20
C LEU A 99 -18.72 -25.54 24.12
N PHE A 100 -17.70 -24.98 23.47
CA PHE A 100 -17.75 -23.58 23.06
C PHE A 100 -18.71 -23.45 21.89
N THR A 101 -19.73 -22.61 22.04
CA THR A 101 -20.70 -22.33 20.98
C THR A 101 -20.46 -20.91 20.47
N GLU A 102 -20.38 -20.76 19.16
CA GLU A 102 -20.36 -19.46 18.50
C GLU A 102 -21.80 -19.04 18.22
N THR A 103 -22.20 -17.86 18.72
CA THR A 103 -23.50 -17.29 18.41
C THR A 103 -23.30 -15.93 17.73
N PRO A 104 -23.96 -15.68 16.57
CA PRO A 104 -23.95 -14.36 15.96
C PRO A 104 -24.51 -13.31 16.92
N ILE A 105 -23.89 -12.14 16.93
CA ILE A 105 -24.40 -10.98 17.66
C ILE A 105 -25.50 -10.35 16.81
N ALA A 106 -26.70 -10.24 17.36
CA ALA A 106 -27.88 -9.76 16.62
C ALA A 106 -27.75 -8.30 16.16
N GLU A 107 -27.08 -7.46 16.95
CA GLU A 107 -26.78 -6.06 16.63
C GLU A 107 -25.30 -5.76 16.93
N PRO A 108 -24.38 -6.08 16.00
CA PRO A 108 -22.99 -5.69 16.12
C PRO A 108 -22.91 -4.16 16.14
N SER A 109 -22.25 -3.58 17.14
CA SER A 109 -22.07 -2.13 17.21
C SER A 109 -20.68 -1.74 17.70
N ASP A 110 -20.21 -0.59 17.24
CA ASP A 110 -18.94 0.02 17.67
C ASP A 110 -18.85 0.26 19.17
N LEU A 111 -19.99 0.38 19.85
CA LEU A 111 -20.05 0.52 21.31
C LEU A 111 -19.43 -0.71 22.00
N LEU A 112 -19.63 -1.92 21.47
CA LEU A 112 -19.03 -3.14 21.99
C LEU A 112 -17.50 -3.10 21.84
N THR A 113 -17.01 -2.67 20.69
CA THR A 113 -15.57 -2.49 20.46
C THR A 113 -14.98 -1.42 21.39
N ARG A 114 -15.66 -0.29 21.55
CA ARG A 114 -15.20 0.81 22.42
C ARG A 114 -15.15 0.42 23.88
N THR A 115 -16.14 -0.32 24.37
CA THR A 115 -16.16 -0.81 25.76
C THR A 115 -15.02 -1.81 26.03
N TRP A 116 -14.65 -2.63 25.05
CA TRP A 116 -13.48 -3.52 25.16
C TRP A 116 -12.14 -2.78 25.04
N GLN A 117 -12.12 -1.65 24.33
CA GLN A 117 -10.92 -0.80 24.18
C GLN A 117 -10.59 -0.02 25.46
N THR A 118 -11.57 0.24 26.32
CA THR A 118 -11.39 0.88 27.62
C THR A 118 -11.37 -0.18 28.73
N PRO A 119 -10.21 -0.79 29.03
CA PRO A 119 -10.11 -1.76 30.11
C PRO A 119 -10.46 -1.13 31.46
N ASP A 120 -11.23 -1.85 32.27
CA ASP A 120 -11.47 -1.47 33.66
C ASP A 120 -10.19 -1.58 34.51
N GLU A 121 -10.20 -1.03 35.73
CA GLU A 121 -9.04 -1.00 36.62
C GLU A 121 -8.48 -2.41 36.92
N ASN A 122 -9.37 -3.40 37.08
CA ASN A 122 -8.98 -4.78 37.31
C ASN A 122 -8.28 -5.39 36.09
N THR A 123 -8.79 -5.11 34.89
CA THR A 123 -8.22 -5.54 33.62
C THR A 123 -6.88 -4.87 33.36
N LEU A 124 -6.75 -3.58 33.65
CA LEU A 124 -5.49 -2.85 33.56
C LEU A 124 -4.41 -3.45 34.47
N ASN A 125 -4.79 -3.88 35.68
CA ASN A 125 -3.88 -4.56 36.61
C ASN A 125 -3.47 -5.96 36.14
N MET A 126 -4.30 -6.63 35.34
CA MET A 126 -3.98 -7.93 34.72
C MET A 126 -3.20 -7.79 33.40
N MET A 127 -3.36 -6.68 32.70
CA MET A 127 -2.67 -6.40 31.45
C MET A 127 -1.20 -6.10 31.71
N ARG A 128 -0.32 -6.99 31.24
CA ARG A 128 1.11 -6.69 31.20
C ARG A 128 1.36 -5.59 30.17
N PRO A 129 2.32 -4.67 30.43
CA PRO A 129 2.76 -3.75 29.40
C PRO A 129 3.14 -4.53 28.15
N ALA A 130 2.81 -3.99 26.97
CA ALA A 130 3.15 -4.65 25.72
C ALA A 130 4.68 -4.71 25.59
N ARG A 131 5.27 -5.84 25.95
CA ARG A 131 6.72 -6.09 25.91
C ARG A 131 7.02 -7.14 24.86
N ARG A 132 8.21 -7.05 24.25
CA ARG A 132 8.75 -8.13 23.43
C ARG A 132 8.83 -9.40 24.27
N VAL A 133 8.27 -10.51 23.77
CA VAL A 133 8.32 -11.81 24.45
C VAL A 133 9.23 -12.74 23.66
N ILE A 134 10.31 -13.18 24.29
CA ILE A 134 11.25 -14.19 23.78
C ILE A 134 11.10 -15.42 24.67
N GLY A 135 10.88 -16.58 24.07
CA GLY A 135 10.74 -17.86 24.72
C GLY A 135 11.91 -18.79 24.41
N THR A 136 11.64 -20.09 24.40
CA THR A 136 12.55 -21.11 23.91
C THR A 136 11.90 -21.80 22.72
N SER A 137 12.68 -22.18 21.72
CA SER A 137 12.17 -22.85 20.53
C SER A 137 13.12 -23.92 20.05
N SER A 138 12.56 -25.04 19.61
CA SER A 138 13.30 -26.17 19.05
C SER A 138 13.53 -26.03 17.54
N LEU A 139 13.01 -24.98 16.91
CA LEU A 139 13.11 -24.82 15.46
C LEU A 139 14.47 -24.24 15.06
N PRO A 140 15.07 -24.72 13.95
CA PRO A 140 16.46 -24.44 13.63
C PRO A 140 16.71 -23.05 12.99
N TYR A 141 15.67 -22.25 12.80
CA TYR A 141 15.79 -20.94 12.16
C TYR A 141 15.95 -19.82 13.20
N VAL A 142 16.71 -18.80 12.80
CA VAL A 142 16.93 -17.59 13.59
C VAL A 142 15.55 -16.99 13.96
N ASN A 143 15.34 -16.63 15.23
CA ASN A 143 14.10 -16.04 15.79
C ASN A 143 12.96 -16.98 16.10
N ALA A 144 13.18 -18.29 16.05
CA ALA A 144 12.14 -19.22 16.41
C ALA A 144 11.63 -19.06 17.86
N ASP A 145 12.43 -18.43 18.72
CA ASP A 145 12.15 -18.09 20.11
C ASP A 145 11.37 -16.76 20.26
N LEU A 146 11.20 -15.95 19.21
CA LEU A 146 10.53 -14.66 19.30
C LEU A 146 9.01 -14.80 19.15
N LEU A 147 8.29 -14.74 20.27
CA LEU A 147 6.86 -15.06 20.33
C LEU A 147 5.93 -13.85 20.16
N GLN A 148 6.30 -12.66 20.66
CA GLN A 148 5.47 -11.45 20.52
C GLN A 148 6.30 -10.20 20.24
N ARG A 149 5.80 -9.37 19.32
CA ARG A 149 6.34 -8.05 18.94
C ARG A 149 5.25 -6.97 19.08
N PRO A 150 5.19 -6.25 20.21
CA PRO A 150 4.22 -5.17 20.43
C PRO A 150 4.20 -4.11 19.32
N PHE A 151 5.38 -3.67 18.89
CA PHE A 151 5.57 -2.64 17.85
C PHE A 151 5.01 -3.05 16.48
N ALA A 152 4.88 -4.35 16.19
CA ALA A 152 4.27 -4.82 14.96
C ALA A 152 2.75 -4.52 14.90
N ARG A 153 2.10 -4.29 16.05
CA ARG A 153 0.69 -3.91 16.12
C ARG A 153 0.46 -2.49 15.61
N ASP A 154 1.29 -1.54 16.05
CA ASP A 154 1.20 -0.14 15.61
C ASP A 154 1.58 -0.03 14.13
N TRP A 155 2.62 -0.76 13.72
CA TRP A 155 2.99 -0.89 12.31
C TRP A 155 1.83 -1.41 11.44
N ARG A 156 1.11 -2.43 11.91
CA ARG A 156 -0.05 -2.97 11.17
C ARG A 156 -1.13 -1.92 10.99
N LEU A 157 -1.42 -1.10 12.00
CA LEU A 157 -2.42 -0.03 11.87
C LEU A 157 -1.98 1.00 10.83
N VAL A 158 -0.72 1.43 10.87
CA VAL A 158 -0.16 2.37 9.87
C VAL A 158 -0.25 1.81 8.44
N ILE A 159 0.03 0.52 8.25
CA ILE A 159 -0.01 -0.10 6.92
C ILE A 159 -1.43 -0.36 6.44
N ALA A 160 -2.29 -0.94 7.29
CA ALA A 160 -3.64 -1.34 6.89
C ALA A 160 -4.55 -0.15 6.62
N ASP A 161 -4.41 0.91 7.42
CA ASP A 161 -5.28 2.08 7.38
C ASP A 161 -4.58 3.25 6.69
N PHE A 162 -3.74 4.00 7.41
CA PHE A 162 -3.11 5.23 6.92
C PHE A 162 -2.46 5.10 5.53
N THR A 163 -1.69 4.02 5.30
CA THR A 163 -0.98 3.82 4.03
C THR A 163 -1.93 3.54 2.87
N THR A 164 -3.03 2.81 3.11
CA THR A 164 -4.07 2.52 2.12
C THR A 164 -4.74 3.81 1.65
N HIS A 165 -5.19 4.66 2.58
CA HIS A 165 -5.81 5.94 2.24
C HIS A 165 -4.83 6.90 1.56
N LEU A 166 -3.59 6.98 2.06
CA LEU A 166 -2.56 7.82 1.45
C LEU A 166 -2.24 7.41 0.01
N ALA A 167 -2.16 6.09 -0.26
CA ALA A 167 -1.95 5.57 -1.60
C ALA A 167 -3.13 5.94 -2.54
N ALA A 168 -4.37 5.76 -2.08
CA ALA A 168 -5.57 6.13 -2.84
C ALA A 168 -5.60 7.64 -3.13
N ILE A 169 -5.39 8.49 -2.11
CA ILE A 169 -5.34 9.96 -2.26
C ILE A 169 -4.24 10.36 -3.24
N SER A 170 -3.07 9.72 -3.20
CA SER A 170 -1.98 10.02 -4.12
C SER A 170 -2.38 9.73 -5.58
N ILE A 171 -2.91 8.54 -5.86
CA ILE A 171 -3.30 8.12 -7.21
C ILE A 171 -4.47 8.99 -7.74
N LEU A 172 -5.52 9.15 -6.94
CA LEU A 172 -6.69 9.93 -7.30
C LEU A 172 -6.34 11.42 -7.42
N GLY A 173 -5.49 11.93 -6.53
CA GLY A 173 -5.04 13.32 -6.47
C GLY A 173 -4.24 13.71 -7.70
N PHE A 174 -3.22 12.93 -8.06
CA PHE A 174 -2.46 13.18 -9.29
C PHE A 174 -3.35 13.06 -10.54
N SER A 175 -4.24 12.07 -10.58
CA SER A 175 -5.21 11.92 -11.68
C SER A 175 -6.15 13.13 -11.79
N PHE A 176 -6.61 13.64 -10.64
CA PHE A 176 -7.46 14.82 -10.56
C PHE A 176 -6.73 16.05 -11.07
N LEU A 177 -5.49 16.28 -10.64
CA LEU A 177 -4.68 17.42 -11.09
C LEU A 177 -4.45 17.39 -12.61
N LEU A 178 -4.21 16.21 -13.19
CA LEU A 178 -4.06 16.05 -14.64
C LEU A 178 -5.38 16.30 -15.39
N ALA A 179 -6.50 15.76 -14.88
CA ALA A 179 -7.82 15.98 -15.46
C ALA A 179 -8.24 17.46 -15.36
N LEU A 180 -8.01 18.10 -14.22
CA LEU A 180 -8.27 19.52 -13.98
C LEU A 180 -7.42 20.39 -14.89
N PHE A 181 -6.13 20.09 -15.04
CA PHE A 181 -5.26 20.77 -15.99
C PHE A 181 -5.81 20.68 -17.41
N LEU A 182 -6.26 19.49 -17.84
CA LEU A 182 -6.89 19.31 -19.15
C LEU A 182 -8.21 20.09 -19.29
N ALA A 183 -9.01 20.18 -18.23
CA ALA A 183 -10.26 20.94 -18.19
C ALA A 183 -10.02 22.45 -18.36
N VAL A 184 -9.09 22.99 -17.57
CA VAL A 184 -8.77 24.42 -17.53
C VAL A 184 -8.04 24.83 -18.80
N ARG A 185 -6.94 24.14 -19.13
CA ARG A 185 -6.00 24.57 -20.18
C ARG A 185 -6.25 23.94 -21.55
N GLY A 186 -6.78 22.72 -21.60
CA GLY A 186 -6.86 21.92 -22.82
C GLY A 186 -5.51 21.38 -23.29
N ARG A 187 -5.50 20.65 -24.41
CA ARG A 187 -4.25 20.18 -25.04
C ARG A 187 -3.49 21.33 -25.65
N ILE A 188 -2.18 21.39 -25.46
CA ILE A 188 -1.32 22.40 -26.09
C ILE A 188 -0.99 21.97 -27.53
N PRO A 189 -1.52 22.64 -28.57
CA PRO A 189 -1.22 22.28 -29.95
C PRO A 189 0.13 22.84 -30.38
N ILE A 190 0.70 22.24 -31.43
CA ILE A 190 1.83 22.83 -32.15
C ILE A 190 1.25 23.93 -33.04
N SER A 191 1.59 25.19 -32.79
CA SER A 191 1.03 26.37 -33.46
C SER A 191 1.14 26.29 -34.98
N GLU A 192 2.35 26.00 -35.47
CA GLU A 192 2.67 25.94 -36.91
C GLU A 192 2.47 24.54 -37.53
N GLY A 193 1.98 23.58 -36.74
CA GLY A 193 1.87 22.18 -37.19
C GLY A 193 3.22 21.44 -37.22
N LYS A 194 3.21 20.19 -37.70
CA LYS A 194 4.42 19.35 -37.75
C LYS A 194 5.24 19.69 -39.00
N SER A 195 6.55 19.86 -38.84
CA SER A 195 7.47 20.23 -39.93
C SER A 195 7.72 19.13 -40.99
N GLY A 196 7.18 17.92 -40.83
CA GLY A 196 7.39 16.78 -41.73
C GLY A 196 8.80 16.17 -41.70
N ARG A 197 9.78 16.82 -41.05
CA ARG A 197 11.16 16.35 -40.93
C ARG A 197 11.42 15.80 -39.53
N THR A 198 12.10 14.66 -39.46
CA THR A 198 12.46 14.02 -38.19
C THR A 198 13.95 14.12 -37.92
N VAL A 199 14.32 14.32 -36.66
CA VAL A 199 15.71 14.25 -36.18
C VAL A 199 15.82 13.16 -35.13
N LYS A 200 16.97 12.46 -35.09
CA LYS A 200 17.21 11.41 -34.11
C LYS A 200 17.39 12.03 -32.73
N ARG A 201 16.31 12.05 -31.93
CA ARG A 201 16.36 12.56 -30.55
C ARG A 201 16.93 11.53 -29.56
N PHE A 202 16.63 10.25 -29.75
CA PHE A 202 17.09 9.15 -28.88
C PHE A 202 17.60 7.98 -29.72
N ASN A 203 18.69 7.35 -29.29
CA ASN A 203 19.27 6.17 -29.93
C ASN A 203 18.53 4.87 -29.53
N VAL A 204 18.92 3.73 -30.12
CA VAL A 204 18.24 2.44 -29.89
C VAL A 204 18.40 1.98 -28.44
N LEU A 205 19.59 2.11 -27.87
CA LEU A 205 19.87 1.71 -26.48
C LEU A 205 19.05 2.53 -25.48
N GLU A 206 18.99 3.85 -25.66
CA GLU A 206 18.16 4.75 -24.84
C GLU A 206 16.68 4.34 -24.87
N ARG A 207 16.15 3.99 -26.04
CA ARG A 207 14.75 3.55 -26.17
C ARG A 207 14.51 2.16 -25.60
N ALA A 208 15.41 1.21 -25.84
CA ALA A 208 15.30 -0.15 -25.32
C ALA A 208 15.32 -0.15 -23.79
N ASN A 209 16.27 0.57 -23.19
CA ASN A 209 16.34 0.73 -21.73
C ASN A 209 15.09 1.42 -21.18
N HIS A 210 14.57 2.44 -21.89
CA HIS A 210 13.32 3.10 -21.50
C HIS A 210 12.14 2.15 -21.46
N TRP A 211 11.91 1.36 -22.51
CA TRP A 211 10.80 0.41 -22.54
C TRP A 211 10.95 -0.70 -21.52
N MET A 212 12.16 -1.24 -21.32
CA MET A 212 12.43 -2.22 -20.27
C MET A 212 12.10 -1.66 -18.87
N THR A 213 12.57 -0.44 -18.58
CA THR A 213 12.33 0.22 -17.29
C THR A 213 10.85 0.56 -17.09
N ALA A 214 10.19 1.08 -18.13
CA ALA A 214 8.77 1.45 -18.06
C ALA A 214 7.87 0.22 -17.86
N LEU A 215 8.11 -0.87 -18.61
CA LEU A 215 7.32 -2.09 -18.48
C LEU A 215 7.54 -2.77 -17.13
N SER A 216 8.79 -2.88 -16.67
CA SER A 216 9.09 -3.41 -15.33
C SER A 216 8.46 -2.54 -14.24
N PHE A 217 8.52 -1.21 -14.34
CA PHE A 217 7.85 -0.31 -13.40
C PHE A 217 6.34 -0.50 -13.37
N ILE A 218 5.68 -0.60 -14.53
CA ILE A 218 4.22 -0.83 -14.60
C ILE A 218 3.86 -2.14 -13.92
N MET A 219 4.61 -3.22 -14.19
CA MET A 219 4.36 -4.51 -13.56
C MET A 219 4.61 -4.47 -12.06
N LEU A 220 5.68 -3.81 -11.60
CA LEU A 220 5.96 -3.59 -10.18
C LEU A 220 4.86 -2.76 -9.50
N ALA A 221 4.37 -1.71 -10.15
CA ALA A 221 3.30 -0.88 -9.60
C ALA A 221 2.00 -1.67 -9.45
N LEU A 222 1.59 -2.41 -10.48
CA LEU A 222 0.37 -3.24 -10.44
C LEU A 222 0.47 -4.33 -9.37
N THR A 223 1.57 -5.09 -9.36
CA THR A 223 1.79 -6.15 -8.37
C THR A 223 1.96 -5.59 -6.96
N GLY A 224 2.63 -4.45 -6.80
CA GLY A 224 2.80 -3.77 -5.51
C GLY A 224 1.47 -3.27 -4.93
N ILE A 225 0.56 -2.77 -5.76
CA ILE A 225 -0.80 -2.41 -5.34
C ILE A 225 -1.54 -3.65 -4.80
N VAL A 226 -1.48 -4.78 -5.51
CA VAL A 226 -2.11 -6.02 -5.03
C VAL A 226 -1.49 -6.52 -3.72
N LEU A 227 -0.16 -6.45 -3.58
CA LEU A 227 0.50 -6.86 -2.34
C LEU A 227 0.19 -5.95 -1.15
N SER A 228 -0.03 -4.66 -1.40
CA SER A 228 -0.27 -3.66 -0.34
C SER A 228 -1.74 -3.62 0.09
N VAL A 229 -2.67 -3.64 -0.85
CA VAL A 229 -4.12 -3.40 -0.61
C VAL A 229 -5.01 -4.47 -1.25
N GLY A 230 -4.45 -5.66 -1.51
CA GLY A 230 -5.14 -6.72 -2.24
C GLY A 230 -6.42 -7.21 -1.59
N VAL A 231 -6.47 -7.23 -0.25
CA VAL A 231 -7.70 -7.59 0.48
C VAL A 231 -8.83 -6.65 0.10
N THR A 232 -8.64 -5.33 0.22
CA THR A 232 -9.65 -4.33 -0.12
C THR A 232 -10.11 -4.43 -1.57
N LEU A 233 -9.18 -4.69 -2.51
CA LEU A 233 -9.50 -4.71 -3.94
C LEU A 233 -10.10 -6.03 -4.43
N PHE A 234 -9.64 -7.17 -3.90
CA PHE A 234 -9.94 -8.49 -4.47
C PHE A 234 -10.81 -9.36 -3.58
N GLN A 235 -10.90 -9.11 -2.27
CA GLN A 235 -11.76 -9.87 -1.36
C GLN A 235 -13.25 -9.83 -1.76
N PRO A 236 -13.83 -8.71 -2.26
CA PRO A 236 -15.21 -8.70 -2.75
C PRO A 236 -15.49 -9.68 -3.90
N PHE A 237 -14.45 -10.14 -4.59
CA PHE A 237 -14.55 -11.13 -5.67
C PHE A 237 -14.23 -12.57 -5.20
N GLY A 238 -14.01 -12.76 -3.89
CA GLY A 238 -13.81 -14.06 -3.23
C GLY A 238 -12.35 -14.46 -3.01
N ASP A 239 -12.14 -15.33 -2.02
CA ASP A 239 -10.82 -15.75 -1.53
C ASP A 239 -9.92 -16.35 -2.64
N ARG A 240 -10.53 -17.04 -3.61
CA ARG A 240 -9.79 -17.63 -4.74
C ARG A 240 -9.16 -16.56 -5.63
N VAL A 241 -9.87 -15.46 -5.87
CA VAL A 241 -9.37 -14.35 -6.69
C VAL A 241 -8.26 -13.62 -5.95
N LEU A 242 -8.46 -13.33 -4.66
CA LEU A 242 -7.43 -12.76 -3.80
C LEU A 242 -6.17 -13.64 -3.77
N GLY A 243 -6.32 -14.94 -3.55
CA GLY A 243 -5.20 -15.88 -3.51
C GLY A 243 -4.43 -15.95 -4.82
N LEU A 244 -5.13 -15.98 -5.96
CA LEU A 244 -4.49 -15.96 -7.29
C LEU A 244 -3.76 -14.64 -7.56
N ALA A 245 -4.43 -13.51 -7.28
CA ALA A 245 -3.85 -12.18 -7.47
C ALA A 245 -2.61 -11.98 -6.60
N GLY A 246 -2.66 -12.40 -5.33
CA GLY A 246 -1.53 -12.39 -4.40
C GLY A 246 -0.38 -13.26 -4.89
N TRP A 247 -0.64 -14.49 -5.34
CA TRP A 247 0.39 -15.38 -5.86
C TRP A 247 1.09 -14.80 -7.09
N ILE A 248 0.34 -14.34 -8.09
CA ILE A 248 0.89 -13.70 -9.30
C ILE A 248 1.71 -12.48 -8.92
N SER A 249 1.21 -11.69 -7.97
CA SER A 249 1.86 -10.44 -7.57
C SER A 249 3.16 -10.68 -6.82
N THR A 250 3.23 -11.65 -5.91
CA THR A 250 4.47 -11.99 -5.18
C THR A 250 5.59 -12.38 -6.14
N TRP A 251 5.30 -13.31 -7.06
CA TRP A 251 6.31 -13.78 -8.02
C TRP A 251 6.61 -12.74 -9.10
N GLY A 252 5.59 -12.08 -9.62
CA GLY A 252 5.74 -11.02 -10.62
C GLY A 252 6.58 -9.86 -10.09
N HIS A 253 6.29 -9.37 -8.89
CA HIS A 253 7.03 -8.26 -8.29
C HIS A 253 8.51 -8.59 -8.15
N THR A 254 8.82 -9.81 -7.70
CA THR A 254 10.20 -10.29 -7.52
C THR A 254 10.93 -10.42 -8.86
N ILE A 255 10.26 -10.90 -9.92
CA ILE A 255 10.86 -11.11 -11.25
C ILE A 255 11.14 -9.78 -11.98
N PHE A 256 10.27 -8.78 -11.83
CA PHE A 256 10.46 -7.50 -12.52
C PHE A 256 11.41 -6.55 -11.79
N ALA A 257 11.64 -6.75 -10.48
CA ALA A 257 12.51 -5.89 -9.67
C ALA A 257 13.96 -5.77 -10.22
N PRO A 258 14.66 -6.86 -10.60
CA PRO A 258 16.00 -6.77 -11.18
C PRO A 258 16.05 -5.96 -12.48
N SER A 259 15.07 -6.14 -13.37
CA SER A 259 15.02 -5.39 -14.64
C SER A 259 14.79 -3.90 -14.40
N PHE A 260 13.94 -3.55 -13.44
CA PHE A 260 13.73 -2.14 -13.05
C PHE A 260 15.00 -1.54 -12.46
N ALA A 261 15.66 -2.23 -11.53
CA ALA A 261 16.90 -1.77 -10.90
C ALA A 261 18.00 -1.52 -11.94
N LEU A 262 18.22 -2.49 -12.84
CA LEU A 262 19.15 -2.33 -13.97
C LEU A 262 18.77 -1.14 -14.85
N GLY A 263 17.47 -1.02 -15.17
CA GLY A 263 16.92 0.05 -15.98
C GLY A 263 17.23 1.45 -15.44
N ILE A 264 16.99 1.66 -14.14
CA ILE A 264 17.29 2.91 -13.43
C ILE A 264 18.78 3.24 -13.45
N LEU A 265 19.65 2.26 -13.17
CA LEU A 265 21.11 2.45 -13.20
C LEU A 265 21.59 2.85 -14.60
N VAL A 266 21.13 2.14 -15.64
CA VAL A 266 21.49 2.45 -17.02
C VAL A 266 20.93 3.83 -17.44
N MET A 267 19.70 4.19 -17.05
CA MET A 267 19.15 5.53 -17.31
C MET A 267 19.99 6.62 -16.66
N ALA A 268 20.40 6.43 -15.41
CA ALA A 268 21.26 7.38 -14.70
C ALA A 268 22.56 7.59 -15.49
N VAL A 269 23.26 6.51 -15.86
CA VAL A 269 24.52 6.61 -16.63
C VAL A 269 24.31 7.31 -17.98
N LEU A 270 23.26 6.96 -18.73
CA LEU A 270 23.02 7.52 -20.06
C LEU A 270 22.62 9.00 -20.03
N TRP A 271 21.86 9.44 -19.02
CA TRP A 271 21.16 10.74 -19.05
C TRP A 271 21.57 11.73 -17.96
N LEU A 272 22.32 11.33 -16.93
CA LEU A 272 22.68 12.18 -15.79
C LEU A 272 23.31 13.51 -16.22
N ARG A 273 24.34 13.47 -17.06
CA ARG A 273 25.07 14.68 -17.50
C ARG A 273 24.16 15.72 -18.17
N GLN A 274 23.12 15.28 -18.86
CA GLN A 274 22.21 16.15 -19.61
C GLN A 274 21.03 16.65 -18.77
N ASN A 275 20.82 16.03 -17.60
CA ASN A 275 19.74 16.36 -16.65
C ASN A 275 20.24 17.11 -15.40
N LEU A 276 21.52 17.51 -15.36
CA LEU A 276 22.01 18.40 -14.32
C LEU A 276 21.23 19.73 -14.36
N PRO A 277 20.78 20.24 -13.19
CA PRO A 277 20.16 21.56 -13.10
C PRO A 277 21.10 22.67 -13.58
N THR A 278 20.56 23.64 -14.29
CA THR A 278 21.27 24.79 -14.85
C THR A 278 20.48 26.06 -14.55
N ARG A 279 21.13 27.23 -14.65
CA ARG A 279 20.46 28.53 -14.49
C ARG A 279 19.27 28.70 -15.46
N LEU A 280 19.36 28.13 -16.66
CA LEU A 280 18.28 28.15 -17.65
C LEU A 280 17.00 27.48 -17.11
N ASP A 281 17.13 26.45 -16.28
CA ASP A 281 15.99 25.74 -15.71
C ASP A 281 15.21 26.62 -14.72
N LEU A 282 15.90 27.48 -13.98
CA LEU A 282 15.25 28.44 -13.08
C LEU A 282 14.41 29.45 -13.87
N HIS A 283 14.94 29.96 -15.00
CA HIS A 283 14.18 30.84 -15.89
C HIS A 283 12.98 30.11 -16.51
N TRP A 284 13.15 28.82 -16.85
CA TRP A 284 12.06 28.00 -17.38
C TRP A 284 10.95 27.80 -16.33
N LEU A 285 11.32 27.50 -15.08
CA LEU A 285 10.39 27.33 -13.96
C LEU A 285 9.67 28.61 -13.59
N ALA A 286 10.37 29.76 -13.56
CA ALA A 286 9.79 31.07 -13.29
C ALA A 286 8.69 31.45 -14.29
N ARG A 287 8.73 30.89 -15.50
CA ARG A 287 7.71 31.07 -16.55
C ARG A 287 6.71 29.91 -16.62
N PHE A 288 6.71 29.01 -15.64
CA PHE A 288 5.89 27.79 -15.61
C PHE A 288 5.96 27.00 -16.92
N GLY A 289 7.15 26.94 -17.53
CA GLY A 289 7.38 26.27 -18.81
C GLY A 289 6.65 26.86 -20.01
N GLY A 290 6.09 28.06 -19.88
CA GLY A 290 5.25 28.69 -20.91
C GLY A 290 3.85 28.07 -21.01
N PHE A 291 3.47 27.17 -20.10
CA PHE A 291 2.17 26.49 -20.16
C PHE A 291 0.97 27.44 -19.98
N LEU A 292 1.16 28.52 -19.22
CA LEU A 292 0.11 29.47 -18.86
C LEU A 292 0.00 30.67 -19.81
N SER A 293 0.91 30.83 -20.77
CA SER A 293 0.95 32.00 -21.66
C SER A 293 0.80 31.62 -23.13
N SER A 294 0.28 32.54 -23.95
CA SER A 294 -0.07 32.30 -25.36
C SER A 294 1.11 32.53 -26.31
N GLN A 295 1.32 31.53 -27.18
CA GLN A 295 2.10 31.42 -28.42
C GLN A 295 3.62 31.74 -28.44
N ASP A 296 4.16 32.76 -27.76
CA ASP A 296 5.57 33.16 -27.98
C ASP A 296 6.48 33.14 -26.74
N SER A 297 6.02 32.55 -25.64
CA SER A 297 6.73 32.63 -24.34
C SER A 297 7.50 31.38 -23.93
N THR A 298 7.54 30.33 -24.77
CA THR A 298 8.18 29.06 -24.40
C THR A 298 9.65 29.30 -24.09
N PRO A 299 10.09 29.14 -22.83
CA PRO A 299 11.46 29.45 -22.46
C PRO A 299 12.39 28.48 -23.20
N SER A 300 13.54 28.98 -23.63
CA SER A 300 14.51 28.12 -24.32
C SER A 300 14.92 26.96 -23.42
N ALA A 301 15.02 25.78 -24.01
CA ALA A 301 15.46 24.57 -23.33
C ALA A 301 16.46 23.86 -24.24
N ARG A 302 17.42 23.15 -23.62
CA ARG A 302 18.34 22.27 -24.34
C ARG A 302 17.61 20.95 -24.68
N ARG A 303 18.33 19.82 -24.72
CA ARG A 303 17.74 18.49 -24.98
C ARG A 303 16.58 18.15 -24.02
N PHE A 304 16.69 18.57 -22.76
CA PHE A 304 15.68 18.41 -21.71
C PHE A 304 15.35 19.76 -21.06
N ASN A 305 14.06 20.01 -20.81
CA ASN A 305 13.59 21.17 -20.06
C ASN A 305 13.56 20.91 -18.54
N ALA A 306 13.33 21.94 -17.73
CA ALA A 306 13.36 21.82 -16.27
C ALA A 306 12.33 20.80 -15.73
N GLY A 307 11.12 20.75 -16.29
CA GLY A 307 10.12 19.76 -15.90
C GLY A 307 10.54 18.32 -16.18
N GLN A 308 11.17 18.07 -17.35
CA GLN A 308 11.73 16.76 -17.67
C GLN A 308 12.88 16.37 -16.73
N LYS A 309 13.71 17.34 -16.30
CA LYS A 309 14.75 17.10 -15.30
C LYS A 309 14.18 16.77 -13.93
N LEU A 310 13.11 17.46 -13.50
CA LEU A 310 12.41 17.13 -12.26
C LEU A 310 11.87 15.69 -12.29
N ILE A 311 11.24 15.29 -13.40
CA ILE A 311 10.78 13.90 -13.58
C ILE A 311 11.96 12.94 -13.56
N PHE A 312 13.07 13.24 -14.25
CA PHE A 312 14.28 12.42 -14.22
C PHE A 312 14.78 12.21 -12.79
N TRP A 313 14.94 13.28 -12.01
CA TRP A 313 15.43 13.17 -10.63
C TRP A 313 14.44 12.45 -9.72
N SER A 314 13.13 12.66 -9.89
CA SER A 314 12.11 11.91 -9.15
C SER A 314 12.17 10.41 -9.45
N ALA A 315 12.36 10.03 -10.73
CA ALA A 315 12.43 8.64 -11.16
C ALA A 315 13.75 7.98 -10.71
N ILE A 316 14.89 8.68 -10.81
CA ILE A 316 16.18 8.13 -10.38
C ILE A 316 16.25 8.01 -8.87
N LEU A 317 15.97 9.08 -8.12
CA LEU A 317 16.05 9.03 -6.65
C LEU A 317 14.96 8.14 -6.06
N GLY A 318 13.72 8.30 -6.50
CA GLY A 318 12.61 7.46 -6.07
C GLY A 318 12.85 5.99 -6.43
N GLY A 319 13.32 5.72 -7.66
CA GLY A 319 13.65 4.36 -8.09
C GLY A 319 14.79 3.73 -7.28
N LEU A 320 15.85 4.48 -6.99
CA LEU A 320 16.96 4.00 -6.14
C LEU A 320 16.51 3.73 -4.70
N ILE A 321 15.68 4.61 -4.13
CA ILE A 321 15.09 4.39 -2.81
C ILE A 321 14.24 3.12 -2.82
N MET A 322 13.33 2.96 -3.81
CA MET A 322 12.49 1.77 -3.94
C MET A 322 13.31 0.48 -4.09
N VAL A 323 14.40 0.51 -4.86
CA VAL A 323 15.30 -0.65 -5.02
C VAL A 323 15.99 -0.95 -3.70
N ALA A 324 16.54 0.05 -3.01
CA ALA A 324 17.19 -0.14 -1.73
C ALA A 324 16.23 -0.73 -0.69
N THR A 325 15.04 -0.14 -0.53
CA THR A 325 14.03 -0.64 0.40
C THR A 325 13.52 -2.01 0.01
N GLY A 326 13.32 -2.29 -1.28
CA GLY A 326 12.88 -3.60 -1.78
C GLY A 326 13.90 -4.70 -1.53
N VAL A 327 15.19 -4.41 -1.74
CA VAL A 327 16.29 -5.35 -1.41
C VAL A 327 16.36 -5.58 0.11
N SER A 328 16.20 -4.53 0.92
CA SER A 328 16.10 -4.68 2.37
C SER A 328 14.92 -5.57 2.79
N LEU A 329 13.77 -5.46 2.12
CA LEU A 329 12.61 -6.32 2.41
C LEU A 329 12.81 -7.77 1.95
N LEU A 330 13.56 -8.00 0.87
CA LEU A 330 13.88 -9.35 0.38
C LEU A 330 14.93 -10.04 1.25
N PHE A 331 15.86 -9.27 1.82
CA PHE A 331 16.94 -9.76 2.69
C PHE A 331 16.96 -9.00 4.03
N PRO A 332 15.90 -9.13 4.85
CA PRO A 332 15.70 -8.32 6.06
C PRO A 332 16.84 -8.47 7.06
N PHE A 333 17.46 -9.64 7.13
CA PHE A 333 18.50 -9.96 8.11
C PHE A 333 19.92 -9.83 7.60
N TYR A 334 20.11 -9.34 6.37
CA TYR A 334 21.45 -9.17 5.81
C TYR A 334 22.13 -7.89 6.32
N TRP A 335 21.36 -6.80 6.44
CA TRP A 335 21.87 -5.49 6.87
C TRP A 335 21.35 -5.05 8.25
N LEU A 336 20.19 -5.56 8.66
CA LEU A 336 19.54 -5.22 9.92
C LEU A 336 19.54 -6.47 10.80
N ASP A 337 20.07 -6.36 12.01
CA ASP A 337 19.92 -7.41 13.01
C ASP A 337 18.54 -7.32 13.68
N LEU A 338 18.26 -8.23 14.60
CA LEU A 338 16.99 -8.30 15.33
C LEU A 338 16.75 -7.19 16.35
N THR A 339 17.75 -6.33 16.54
CA THR A 339 17.67 -5.15 17.38
C THR A 339 17.47 -3.88 16.54
N GLY A 340 17.75 -3.94 15.24
CA GLY A 340 17.54 -2.87 14.26
C GLY A 340 16.16 -2.88 13.56
N MET A 341 15.28 -3.82 13.89
CA MET A 341 13.86 -3.89 13.49
C MET A 341 12.99 -4.12 14.71
#